data_AF-A0A6G3XZ03-F1
#
_entry.id   AF-A0A6G3XZ03-F1
#
_cell.length_a   1.000
_cell.length_b   1.000
_cell.length_c   1.000
_cell.angle_alpha   90.00
_cell.angle_beta   90.00
_cell.angle_gamma   90.00
#
_symmetry.space_group_name_H-M   'P 1'
#
loop_
_entity.id
_entity.type
_entity.pdbx_description
1 polymer ?
#
loop_
_entity_poly.entity_id
_entity_poly.type
_entity_poly.pdbx_seq_one_letter_code
_entity_poly.pdbx_strand_id
1 'polypeptide(L)'
;MKSDLFSSDHLAQPATAPGMTLQNTKSIKYAVNGEMHARQGSMIAFRGNLQFERKGQGIGGMLKRAVTGEGLALMAVRGQG
;
A
#
# COMPACT_ATOMS: atom_id res chain seq x y z
N MET A 1 -19.66 18.53 -23.70
CA MET A 1 -18.98 17.36 -23.11
C MET A 1 -18.75 17.65 -21.63
N LYS A 2 -19.54 17.08 -20.71
CA LYS A 2 -19.11 16.97 -19.31
C LYS A 2 -18.40 15.64 -19.22
N SER A 3 -17.11 15.69 -18.91
CA SER A 3 -16.28 14.48 -18.74
C SER A 3 -16.64 13.83 -17.41
N ASP A 4 -16.91 12.52 -17.43
CA ASP A 4 -17.19 11.75 -16.22
C ASP A 4 -15.97 11.64 -15.29
N LEU A 5 -14.78 12.06 -15.76
CA LEU A 5 -13.52 12.02 -15.03
C LEU A 5 -13.60 12.70 -13.64
N PHE A 6 -14.44 13.72 -13.50
CA PHE A 6 -14.61 14.47 -12.25
C PHE A 6 -15.90 14.12 -11.50
N SER A 7 -16.57 13.01 -11.86
CA SER A 7 -17.70 12.49 -11.08
C SER A 7 -17.29 12.21 -9.64
N SER A 8 -18.21 12.42 -8.69
CA SER A 8 -18.01 12.16 -7.27
C SER A 8 -17.54 10.73 -6.98
N ASP A 9 -17.92 9.78 -7.83
CA ASP A 9 -17.58 8.36 -7.70
C ASP A 9 -16.10 8.06 -7.99
N HIS A 10 -15.41 8.96 -8.69
CA HIS A 10 -14.00 8.82 -9.04
C HIS A 10 -13.08 9.67 -8.15
N LEU A 11 -13.65 10.52 -7.28
CA LEU A 11 -12.87 11.31 -6.35
C LEU A 11 -12.30 10.44 -5.23
N ALA A 12 -11.07 10.74 -4.83
CA ALA A 12 -10.41 10.05 -3.73
C ALA A 12 -11.08 10.41 -2.39
N GLN A 13 -11.93 9.52 -1.90
CA GLN A 13 -12.60 9.62 -0.60
C GLN A 13 -11.73 9.04 0.54
N PRO A 14 -11.90 9.52 1.78
CA PRO A 14 -11.31 8.88 2.97
C PRO A 14 -11.72 7.41 3.10
N ALA A 15 -10.95 6.63 3.85
CA ALA A 15 -11.37 5.29 4.22
C ALA A 15 -12.55 5.36 5.20
N THR A 16 -13.55 4.50 5.01
CA THR A 16 -14.74 4.41 5.86
C THR A 16 -14.65 3.30 6.91
N ALA A 17 -13.67 2.41 6.77
CA ALA A 17 -13.42 1.27 7.65
C ALA A 17 -11.91 1.03 7.79
N PRO A 18 -11.46 0.45 8.93
CA PRO A 18 -10.07 0.07 9.10
C PRO A 18 -9.67 -1.08 8.15
N GLY A 19 -8.37 -1.17 7.85
CA GLY A 19 -7.86 -2.24 7.00
C GLY A 19 -8.13 -2.01 5.52
N MET A 20 -8.39 -3.09 4.79
CA MET A 20 -8.33 -3.13 3.33
C MET A 20 -9.73 -3.06 2.69
N THR A 21 -9.90 -2.16 1.72
CA THR A 21 -11.15 -1.98 0.95
C THR A 21 -10.86 -1.82 -0.54
N LEU A 22 -11.66 -2.43 -1.40
CA LEU A 22 -11.54 -2.26 -2.84
C LEU A 22 -11.90 -0.81 -3.23
N GLN A 23 -10.99 -0.10 -3.90
CA GLN A 23 -11.28 1.25 -4.41
C GLN A 23 -11.87 1.18 -5.82
N ASN A 24 -11.36 0.29 -6.67
CA ASN A 24 -11.91 -0.05 -7.97
C ASN A 24 -11.36 -1.41 -8.43
N THR A 25 -11.64 -1.82 -9.67
CA THR A 25 -11.21 -3.11 -10.23
C THR A 25 -9.69 -3.31 -10.34
N LYS A 26 -8.89 -2.25 -10.17
CA LYS A 26 -7.43 -2.24 -10.33
C LYS A 26 -6.68 -1.74 -9.11
N SER A 27 -7.35 -1.23 -8.08
CA SER A 27 -6.69 -0.68 -6.90
C SER A 27 -7.44 -0.97 -5.61
N ILE A 28 -6.64 -1.04 -4.55
CA ILE A 28 -7.09 -1.28 -3.20
C ILE A 28 -6.64 -0.10 -2.34
N LYS A 29 -7.51 0.31 -1.42
CA LYS A 29 -7.22 1.29 -0.37
C LYS A 29 -7.00 0.55 0.94
N TYR A 30 -6.04 1.02 1.74
CA TYR A 30 -5.82 0.52 3.08
C TYR A 30 -5.77 1.69 4.06
N ALA A 31 -6.54 1.63 5.14
CA ALA A 31 -6.48 2.57 6.24
C ALA A 31 -5.40 2.14 7.23
N VAL A 32 -4.29 2.88 7.26
CA VAL A 32 -3.16 2.59 8.15
C VAL A 32 -3.39 3.25 9.50
N ASN A 33 -3.29 2.47 10.56
CA ASN A 33 -3.29 2.94 11.94
C ASN A 33 -2.29 2.12 12.75
N GLY A 34 -1.01 2.50 12.69
CA GLY A 34 0.09 1.73 13.26
C GLY A 34 1.02 1.22 12.16
N GLU A 35 1.06 -0.09 11.92
CA GLU A 35 1.94 -0.72 10.93
C GLU A 35 1.17 -1.69 10.03
N MET A 36 1.50 -1.68 8.73
CA MET A 36 1.10 -2.72 7.79
C MET A 36 2.26 -3.13 6.88
N HIS A 37 2.12 -4.28 6.20
CA HIS A 37 3.03 -4.69 5.14
C HIS A 37 2.34 -4.57 3.78
N ALA A 38 3.02 -3.97 2.81
CA ALA A 38 2.60 -3.88 1.43
C ALA A 38 3.63 -4.52 0.49
N ARG A 39 3.22 -4.91 -0.72
CA ARG A 39 4.17 -5.33 -1.75
C ARG A 39 5.03 -4.13 -2.13
N GLN A 40 6.34 -4.35 -2.22
CA GLN A 40 7.27 -3.31 -2.61
C GLN A 40 6.89 -2.77 -4.00
N GLY A 41 6.73 -1.46 -4.12
CA GLY A 41 6.36 -0.78 -5.37
C GLY A 41 4.88 -0.88 -5.76
N SER A 42 4.00 -1.46 -4.92
CA SER A 42 2.55 -1.49 -5.21
C SER A 42 1.81 -0.21 -4.84
N MET A 43 2.49 0.74 -4.18
CA MET A 43 1.88 1.99 -3.75
C MET A 43 1.78 2.98 -4.90
N ILE A 44 0.58 3.52 -5.12
CA ILE A 44 0.29 4.48 -6.19
C ILE A 44 -0.01 5.89 -5.67
N ALA A 45 -0.54 6.02 -4.45
CA ALA A 45 -0.87 7.28 -3.78
C ALA A 45 -1.08 7.03 -2.29
N PHE A 46 -0.91 8.07 -1.46
CA PHE A 46 -1.21 8.03 -0.02
C PHE A 46 -1.63 9.40 0.51
N ARG A 47 -2.24 9.41 1.69
CA ARG A 47 -2.58 10.60 2.48
C ARG A 47 -2.18 10.35 3.93
N GLY A 48 -2.11 11.41 4.73
CA GLY A 48 -1.72 11.31 6.14
C GLY A 48 -0.21 11.25 6.34
N ASN A 49 0.19 10.90 7.56
CA ASN A 49 1.59 10.83 7.96
C ASN A 49 2.04 9.36 7.91
N LEU A 50 2.62 8.96 6.78
CA LEU A 50 3.08 7.59 6.55
C LEU A 50 4.58 7.55 6.24
N GLN A 51 5.26 6.60 6.86
CA GLN A 51 6.66 6.27 6.59
C GLN A 51 6.73 4.91 5.87
N PHE A 52 7.58 4.86 4.85
CA PHE A 52 7.76 3.69 3.99
C PHE A 52 9.16 3.13 4.16
N GLU A 53 9.26 1.96 4.76
CA GLU A 53 10.53 1.28 4.99
C GLU A 53 10.67 0.10 4.04
N ARG A 54 11.56 0.24 3.06
CA ARG A 54 12.02 -0.89 2.27
C ARG A 54 12.92 -1.75 3.16
N LYS A 55 12.55 -3.01 3.41
CA LYS A 55 13.47 -3.98 4.01
C LYS A 55 14.62 -4.20 3.02
N GLY A 56 15.77 -3.59 3.30
CA GLY A 56 16.94 -3.58 2.42
C GLY A 56 17.40 -4.99 2.08
N GLN A 57 17.59 -5.24 0.78
CA GLN A 57 18.23 -6.45 0.26
C GLN A 57 19.75 -6.38 0.53
N GLY A 58 20.17 -6.50 1.78
CA GLY A 58 21.57 -6.84 2.07
C GLY A 58 21.87 -8.27 1.60
N ILE A 59 23.15 -8.65 1.54
CA ILE A 59 23.60 -10.01 1.20
C ILE A 59 22.89 -11.07 2.08
N GLY A 60 22.63 -10.75 3.36
CA GLY A 60 21.87 -11.63 4.27
C GLY A 60 20.35 -11.64 4.08
N GLY A 61 19.75 -10.61 3.46
CA GLY A 61 18.31 -10.55 3.19
C GLY A 61 17.88 -11.37 1.99
N MET A 62 18.78 -11.53 1.01
CA MET A 62 18.57 -12.39 -0.17
C MET A 62 18.62 -13.87 0.22
N LEU A 63 19.56 -14.25 1.11
CA LEU A 63 19.62 -15.60 1.69
C LEU A 63 18.35 -15.97 2.46
N LYS A 64 17.84 -15.08 3.33
CA LYS A 64 16.61 -15.35 4.09
C LYS A 64 15.39 -15.60 3.18
N ARG A 65 15.27 -14.88 2.07
CA ARG A 65 14.16 -15.08 1.10
C ARG A 65 14.28 -16.39 0.33
N ALA A 66 15.50 -16.83 0.03
CA ALA A 66 15.74 -18.14 -0.59
C ALA A 66 15.36 -19.29 0.36
N VAL A 67 15.55 -19.11 1.67
CA VAL A 67 15.24 -20.13 2.70
C VAL A 67 13.76 -20.16 3.07
N THR A 68 13.07 -19.01 3.14
CA THR A 68 11.63 -18.99 3.48
C THR A 68 10.73 -19.33 2.29
N GLY A 69 11.23 -19.29 1.05
CA GLY A 69 10.44 -19.53 -0.16
C GLY A 69 9.45 -18.40 -0.51
N GLU A 70 9.34 -17.38 0.33
CA GLU A 70 8.47 -16.21 0.12
C GLU A 70 9.19 -15.21 -0.80
N GLY A 71 9.06 -15.40 -2.11
CA GLY A 71 9.62 -14.52 -3.14
C GLY A 71 9.04 -13.10 -3.17
N LEU A 72 8.06 -12.77 -2.33
CA LEU A 72 7.40 -11.46 -2.30
C LEU A 72 8.28 -10.39 -1.67
N ALA A 73 8.60 -9.35 -2.46
CA ALA A 73 9.25 -8.16 -1.92
C ALA A 73 8.21 -7.38 -1.12
N LEU A 74 8.41 -7.25 0.20
CA LEU A 74 7.53 -6.49 1.09
C LEU A 74 8.20 -5.19 1.53
N MET A 75 7.37 -4.22 1.86
CA MET A 75 7.69 -2.91 2.42
C MET A 75 6.84 -2.73 3.67
N ALA A 76 7.44 -2.26 4.77
CA ALA A 76 6.69 -1.88 5.95
C ALA A 76 6.18 -0.44 5.77
N VAL A 77 4.93 -0.20 6.15
CA VAL A 77 4.29 1.11 6.14
C VAL A 77 3.84 1.42 7.55
N ARG A 78 4.29 2.55 8.09
CA ARG A 78 4.03 2.96 9.46
C ARG A 78 3.39 4.34 9.53
N GLY A 79 2.50 4.54 10.50
CA GLY A 79 1.89 5.83 10.77
C GLY A 79 0.37 5.80 10.73
N GLN A 80 -0.24 6.91 10.33
CA GLN A 80 -1.70 7.07 10.28
C GLN A 80 -2.12 7.79 9.00
N GLY A 81 -3.00 7.16 8.22
CA GLY A 81 -3.44 7.67 6.91
C GLY A 81 -4.32 6.74 6.10
#